data_AF-A0A1V3RYJ3-F1
#
_entry.id   AF-A0A1V3RYJ3-F1
#
_cell.length_a   1.000
_cell.length_b   1.000
_cell.length_c   1.000
_cell.angle_alpha   90.00
_cell.angle_beta   90.00
_cell.angle_gamma   90.00
#
_symmetry.space_group_name_H-M   'P 1'
#
loop_
_entity.id
_entity.type
_entity.pdbx_description
1 polymer ?
#
loop_
_entity_poly.entity_id
_entity_poly.type
_entity_poly.pdbx_seq_one_letter_code
_entity_poly.pdbx_strand_id
1 'polypeptide(L)' 'MHKPPSESHSRLNRRTLFAGAGTVGALAAAASLLPGATAEAPPEAAALRPAPERGGGYALTDHVKHYYKTTQI' A
#
# COMPACT_ATOMS: atom_id res chain seq x y z
N MET A 1 45.20 -33.30 -22.10
CA MET A 1 44.89 -31.86 -21.89
C MET A 1 43.56 -31.75 -21.16
N HIS A 2 43.57 -31.20 -19.93
CA HIS A 2 42.35 -30.83 -19.20
C HIS A 2 42.55 -29.41 -18.68
N LYS A 3 41.60 -28.52 -18.97
CA LYS A 3 41.56 -27.13 -18.51
C LYS A 3 40.46 -27.05 -17.44
N PRO A 4 40.71 -26.49 -16.24
CA PRO A 4 39.66 -26.37 -15.24
C PRO A 4 38.61 -25.32 -15.67
N PRO A 5 37.33 -25.48 -15.27
CA PRO A 5 36.31 -24.48 -15.53
C PRO A 5 36.59 -23.23 -14.68
N SER A 6 36.58 -22.06 -15.33
CA SER A 6 36.61 -20.78 -14.64
C SER A 6 35.21 -20.47 -14.12
N GLU A 7 34.97 -20.64 -12.82
CA GLU A 7 33.79 -20.08 -12.15
C GLU A 7 33.88 -18.55 -12.17
N SER A 8 33.10 -17.93 -13.05
CA SER A 8 32.88 -16.48 -13.04
C SER A 8 31.92 -16.13 -11.92
N HIS A 9 32.43 -15.94 -10.71
CA HIS A 9 31.67 -15.30 -9.65
C HIS A 9 31.23 -13.91 -10.14
N SER A 10 29.93 -13.77 -10.43
CA SER A 10 29.30 -12.50 -10.77
C SER A 10 29.53 -11.51 -9.63
N ARG A 11 30.55 -10.65 -9.80
CA ARG A 11 30.94 -9.67 -8.81
C ARG A 11 29.94 -8.53 -8.90
N LEU A 12 28.80 -8.68 -8.21
CA LEU A 12 27.79 -7.63 -8.13
C LEU A 12 28.45 -6.34 -7.66
N ASN A 13 28.40 -5.33 -8.52
CA ASN A 13 29.01 -4.04 -8.23
C ASN A 13 28.19 -3.38 -7.14
N ARG A 14 28.76 -3.20 -5.94
CA ARG A 14 28.07 -2.61 -4.79
C ARG A 14 27.40 -1.27 -5.15
N ARG A 15 28.03 -0.48 -6.03
CA ARG A 15 27.45 0.77 -6.56
C ARG A 15 26.16 0.58 -7.33
N THR A 16 26.03 -0.45 -8.16
CA THR A 16 24.81 -0.68 -8.93
C THR A 16 23.68 -1.18 -8.04
N LEU A 17 24.03 -1.97 -7.02
CA LEU A 17 23.07 -2.40 -5.99
C LEU A 17 22.52 -1.19 -5.21
N PHE A 18 23.39 -0.30 -4.74
CA PHE A 18 22.95 0.90 -4.02
C PHE A 18 22.23 1.91 -4.92
N ALA A 19 22.66 2.05 -6.18
CA ALA A 19 21.97 2.90 -7.14
C ALA A 19 20.53 2.38 -7.42
N GLY A 20 20.35 1.06 -7.57
CA GLY A 20 19.03 0.46 -7.77
C GLY A 20 18.15 0.53 -6.51
N ALA A 21 18.70 0.21 -5.34
CA ALA A 21 17.95 0.25 -4.09
C ALA A 21 17.55 1.69 -3.68
N GLY A 22 18.45 2.66 -3.90
CA GLY A 22 18.22 4.05 -3.54
C GLY A 22 17.11 4.72 -4.34
N THR A 23 17.02 4.45 -5.65
CA THR A 23 15.98 5.05 -6.52
C THR A 23 14.59 4.55 -6.16
N VAL A 24 14.44 3.23 -5.92
CA VAL A 24 13.16 2.64 -5.48
C VAL A 24 12.75 3.20 -4.11
N GLY A 25 13.69 3.31 -3.17
CA GLY A 25 13.42 3.88 -1.84
C GLY A 25 12.99 5.34 -1.88
N ALA A 26 13.66 6.17 -2.71
CA ALA A 26 13.32 7.58 -2.86
C ALA A 26 11.91 7.78 -3.48
N LEU A 27 11.56 6.98 -4.49
CA LEU A 27 10.21 6.97 -5.08
C LEU A 27 9.14 6.57 -4.07
N ALA A 28 9.39 5.52 -3.27
CA ALA A 28 8.46 5.09 -2.23
C ALA A 28 8.28 6.16 -1.14
N ALA A 29 9.36 6.79 -0.71
CA ALA A 29 9.31 7.88 0.28
C ALA A 29 8.54 9.09 -0.26
N ALA A 30 8.80 9.51 -1.50
CA ALA A 30 8.07 10.60 -2.14
C ALA A 30 6.58 10.28 -2.28
N ALA A 31 6.22 9.04 -2.67
CA ALA A 31 4.83 8.61 -2.77
C ALA A 31 4.11 8.62 -1.42
N SER A 32 4.82 8.28 -0.33
CA SER A 32 4.23 8.25 1.02
C SER A 32 3.79 9.62 1.56
N LEU A 33 4.31 10.71 0.98
CA LEU A 33 3.97 12.08 1.36
C LEU A 33 2.74 12.63 0.62
N LEU A 34 2.21 11.92 -0.40
CA LEU A 34 1.01 12.35 -1.10
C LEU A 34 -0.25 12.11 -0.22
N PRO A 35 -1.06 13.15 0.05
CA PRO A 35 -2.35 12.98 0.71
C PRO A 35 -3.26 12.10 -0.18
N GLY A 36 -3.60 10.90 0.29
CA GLY A 36 -4.41 9.93 -0.46
C GLY A 36 -3.63 8.78 -1.10
N ALA A 37 -2.32 8.66 -0.88
CA ALA A 37 -1.52 7.52 -1.36
C ALA A 37 -1.71 6.23 -0.54
N THR A 38 -2.55 6.24 0.49
CA THR A 38 -3.09 4.99 1.04
C THR A 38 -3.82 4.30 -0.11
N ALA A 39 -3.34 3.13 -0.54
CA ALA A 39 -4.11 2.26 -1.40
C ALA A 39 -5.48 2.10 -0.74
N GLU A 40 -6.46 2.82 -1.27
CA GLU A 40 -7.83 2.71 -0.84
C GLU A 40 -8.17 1.26 -1.11
N ALA A 41 -8.26 0.48 -0.03
CA ALA A 41 -8.65 -0.92 -0.14
C ALA A 41 -9.88 -0.93 -1.05
N PRO A 42 -9.91 -1.75 -2.12
CA PRO A 42 -11.05 -1.79 -3.02
C PRO A 42 -12.30 -1.82 -2.15
N PRO A 43 -13.29 -0.93 -2.37
CA PRO A 43 -14.46 -0.87 -1.50
C PRO A 43 -14.98 -2.29 -1.40
N GLU A 44 -14.81 -2.88 -0.21
CA GLU A 44 -15.12 -4.27 0.03
C GLU A 44 -16.56 -4.42 -0.42
N ALA A 45 -16.79 -5.21 -1.47
CA ALA A 45 -18.08 -5.29 -2.14
C ALA A 45 -19.11 -5.52 -1.05
N ALA A 46 -19.87 -4.48 -0.72
CA ALA A 46 -20.58 -4.42 0.54
C ALA A 46 -21.57 -5.58 0.52
N ALA A 47 -21.26 -6.63 1.28
CA ALA A 47 -22.15 -7.76 1.43
C ALA A 47 -23.51 -7.19 1.80
N LEU A 48 -24.53 -7.57 1.03
CA LEU A 48 -25.87 -7.02 1.17
C LEU A 48 -26.29 -7.21 2.64
N ARG A 49 -26.27 -6.12 3.41
CA ARG A 49 -26.51 -6.20 4.85
C ARG A 49 -27.92 -6.76 5.04
N PRO A 50 -28.11 -7.77 5.90
CA PRO A 50 -29.42 -8.34 6.15
C PRO A 50 -30.37 -7.23 6.61
N ALA A 51 -31.64 -7.34 6.20
CA ALA A 51 -32.65 -6.36 6.56
C ALA A 51 -32.76 -6.26 8.09
N PRO A 52 -32.79 -5.06 8.67
CA PRO A 52 -32.85 -4.88 10.11
C PRO A 52 -34.22 -5.29 10.68
N GLU A 53 -34.23 -6.25 11.60
CA GLU A 53 -35.43 -6.85 12.24
C GLU A 53 -36.36 -5.86 12.95
N ARG A 54 -35.88 -4.68 13.37
CA ARG A 54 -36.64 -3.72 14.20
C ARG A 54 -36.66 -2.29 13.68
N GLY A 55 -36.57 -2.11 12.36
CA GLY A 55 -36.58 -0.77 11.76
C GLY A 55 -35.30 -0.01 12.09
N GLY A 56 -34.26 -0.28 11.31
CA GLY A 56 -32.94 0.32 11.47
C GLY A 56 -32.34 0.69 10.13
N GLY A 57 -33.10 1.42 9.30
CA GLY A 57 -32.68 1.81 7.94
C GLY A 57 -31.48 2.76 7.89
N TYR A 58 -30.96 3.18 9.03
CA TYR A 58 -29.77 4.00 9.11
C TYR A 58 -28.52 3.15 9.02
N ALA A 59 -27.77 3.41 7.95
CA ALA A 59 -26.44 2.87 7.75
C ALA A 59 -25.41 3.86 8.26
N LEU A 60 -24.42 3.38 9.02
CA LEU A 60 -23.21 4.15 9.27
C LEU A 60 -22.45 4.30 7.94
N THR A 61 -22.53 5.49 7.33
CA THR A 61 -21.79 5.84 6.12
C THR A 61 -20.57 6.68 6.47
N ASP A 62 -19.63 6.79 5.54
CA ASP A 62 -18.43 7.59 5.78
C ASP A 62 -18.75 9.08 5.92
N HIS A 63 -19.83 9.57 5.28
CA HIS A 63 -20.34 10.93 5.50
C HIS A 63 -20.72 11.18 6.96
N VAL A 64 -21.47 10.24 7.57
CA VAL A 64 -21.86 10.34 8.99
C VAL A 64 -20.64 10.27 9.90
N LYS A 65 -19.69 9.37 9.62
CA LYS A 65 -18.44 9.28 10.40
C LYS A 65 -17.63 10.58 10.31
N HIS A 66 -17.53 11.18 9.13
CA HIS A 66 -16.77 12.40 8.93
C HIS A 66 -17.40 13.60 9.64
N TYR A 67 -18.73 13.73 9.59
CA TYR A 67 -19.47 14.79 10.29
C TYR A 67 -19.17 14.83 11.79
N TYR A 68 -19.16 13.66 12.45
CA TYR A 68 -18.83 13.59 13.87
C TYR A 68 -17.33 13.74 14.14
N LYS A 69 -16.46 13.25 13.25
CA LYS A 69 -15.01 13.36 13.41
C LYS A 69 -14.54 14.83 13.46
N THR A 70 -15.12 15.70 12.64
CA THR A 70 -14.72 17.12 12.56
C THR A 70 -15.33 17.99 13.66
N THR A 71 -16.31 17.47 14.39
CA THR A 71 -17.05 18.20 15.44
C THR A 71 -16.74 17.71 16.85
N GLN A 72 -15.84 16.74 17.01
CA GLN A 72 -15.33 16.30 18.31
C GLN A 72 -14.35 17.33 18.88
N ILE A 73 -14.60 17.76 20.12
CA ILE A 73 -13.82 18.72 20.93
C ILE A 73 -12.89 18.00 21.89
#